data_AF-A0A6M0AGQ1-F1
#
_entry.id   AF-A0A6M0AGQ1-F1
#
_cell.length_a   1.000
_cell.length_b   1.000
_cell.length_c   1.000
_cell.angle_alpha   90.00
_cell.angle_beta   90.00
_cell.angle_gamma   90.00
#
_symmetry.space_group_name_H-M   'P 1'
#
loop_
_entity.id
_entity.type
_entity.pdbx_description
1 polymer ?
#
loop_
_entity_poly.entity_id
_entity_poly.type
_entity_poly.pdbx_seq_one_letter_code
_entity_poly.pdbx_strand_id
1 'polypeptide(L)'
;MSPDPGSEVDIYVVDQVSPKTHGIGPLSKKIATAEADQDGKFGISLSNVEPGDYLSAIATHPDYGTSEPAVTVVVRSLDDQGNSIETRSATTLPNTAKPQCTSSPVGRVPL
;
A
#
# COMPACT_ATOMS: atom_id res chain seq x y z
N MET A 1 10.44 -6.30 -9.02
CA MET A 1 11.64 -5.93 -8.23
C MET A 1 11.57 -6.67 -6.92
N SER A 2 12.68 -7.23 -6.43
CA SER A 2 12.78 -7.76 -5.07
C SER A 2 13.59 -6.76 -4.22
N PRO A 3 13.37 -6.68 -2.90
CA PRO A 3 14.24 -5.91 -2.01
C PRO A 3 15.69 -6.38 -2.08
N ASP A 4 16.63 -5.46 -1.87
CA ASP A 4 18.04 -5.83 -1.70
C ASP A 4 18.23 -6.58 -0.37
N PRO A 5 19.18 -7.52 -0.28
CA PRO A 5 19.49 -8.24 0.95
C PRO A 5 19.70 -7.32 2.17
N GLY A 6 19.11 -7.68 3.30
CA GLY A 6 19.19 -6.89 4.54
C GLY A 6 18.33 -5.63 4.55
N SER A 7 17.49 -5.41 3.53
CA SER A 7 16.50 -4.33 3.55
C SER A 7 15.40 -4.60 4.58
N GLU A 8 14.99 -3.57 5.30
CA GLU A 8 13.78 -3.58 6.11
C GLU A 8 12.56 -3.37 5.20
N VAL A 9 11.64 -4.33 5.18
CA VAL A 9 10.40 -4.29 4.40
C VAL A 9 9.24 -3.95 5.31
N ASP A 10 8.67 -2.78 5.12
CA ASP A 10 7.49 -2.32 5.84
C ASP A 10 6.22 -2.55 5.02
N ILE A 11 5.21 -3.16 5.65
CA ILE A 11 3.91 -3.48 5.06
C ILE A 11 2.86 -2.49 5.56
N TYR A 12 2.08 -1.93 4.63
CA TYR A 12 1.07 -0.91 4.89
C TYR A 12 -0.30 -1.32 4.37
N VAL A 13 -1.34 -0.90 5.09
CA VAL A 13 -2.71 -0.80 4.55
C VAL A 13 -2.83 0.46 3.68
N VAL A 14 -3.59 0.35 2.60
CA VAL A 14 -3.85 1.39 1.61
C VAL A 14 -5.35 1.69 1.59
N ASP A 15 -5.76 2.91 1.94
CA ASP A 15 -7.19 3.24 2.04
C ASP A 15 -7.87 3.45 0.67
N GLN A 16 -7.09 3.82 -0.36
CA GLN A 16 -7.62 4.14 -1.68
C GLN A 16 -6.71 3.64 -2.79
N VAL A 17 -7.23 2.76 -3.64
CA VAL A 17 -6.55 2.33 -4.87
C VAL A 17 -7.31 2.91 -6.05
N SER A 18 -6.62 3.69 -6.88
CA SER A 18 -7.23 4.26 -8.07
C SER A 18 -6.78 3.50 -9.33
N PRO A 19 -7.66 3.28 -10.32
CA PRO A 19 -7.26 2.71 -11.60
C PRO A 19 -6.27 3.59 -12.35
N LYS A 20 -6.24 4.89 -12.04
CA LYS A 20 -5.38 5.89 -12.69
C LYS A 20 -3.93 5.85 -12.21
N THR A 21 -3.69 5.24 -11.06
CA THR A 21 -2.37 5.14 -10.42
C THR A 21 -1.76 3.76 -10.60
N HIS A 22 -2.24 2.98 -11.58
CA HIS A 22 -1.75 1.62 -11.86
C HIS A 22 -1.79 0.68 -10.64
N GLY A 23 -2.80 0.85 -9.77
CA GLY A 23 -2.91 0.04 -8.57
C GLY A 23 -1.97 0.45 -7.45
N ILE A 24 -1.34 1.62 -7.50
CA ILE A 24 -0.58 2.21 -6.38
C ILE A 24 -1.48 3.19 -5.65
N GLY A 25 -1.56 3.11 -4.33
CA GLY A 25 -2.32 4.04 -3.49
C GLY A 25 -1.44 4.69 -2.42
N PRO A 26 -1.94 5.74 -1.74
CA PRO A 26 -1.25 6.33 -0.61
C PRO A 26 -1.12 5.31 0.53
N LEU A 27 0.07 5.18 1.09
CA LEU A 27 0.32 4.34 2.26
C LEU A 27 -0.30 4.99 3.49
N SER A 28 -1.19 4.28 4.17
CA SER A 28 -1.96 4.83 5.30
C SER A 28 -1.37 4.41 6.64
N LYS A 29 -1.34 3.11 6.91
CA LYS A 29 -0.95 2.58 8.23
C LYS A 29 0.03 1.42 8.08
N LYS A 30 1.21 1.54 8.69
CA LYS A 30 2.14 0.42 8.85
C LYS A 30 1.52 -0.63 9.76
N ILE A 31 1.47 -1.87 9.29
CA ILE A 31 0.92 -3.00 10.03
C ILE A 31 1.94 -4.06 10.39
N ALA A 32 3.07 -4.10 9.68
CA ALA A 32 4.11 -5.09 9.91
C ALA A 32 5.45 -4.66 9.32
N THR A 33 6.51 -5.31 9.79
CA THR A 33 7.89 -5.12 9.32
C THR A 33 8.55 -6.50 9.22
N ALA A 34 9.31 -6.75 8.15
CA ALA A 34 10.09 -7.96 7.93
C ALA A 34 11.47 -7.60 7.37
N GLU A 35 12.46 -8.47 7.54
CA GLU A 35 13.77 -8.30 6.92
C GLU A 35 13.85 -9.14 5.65
N ALA A 36 14.43 -8.58 4.59
CA ALA A 36 14.74 -9.31 3.37
C ALA A 36 15.99 -10.17 3.54
N ASP A 37 15.89 -11.45 3.21
CA ASP A 37 17.00 -12.39 3.24
C ASP A 37 18.02 -12.15 2.11
N GLN A 38 19.05 -13.01 2.05
CA GLN A 38 20.13 -12.91 1.07
C GLN A 38 19.69 -13.05 -0.39
N ASP A 39 18.49 -13.60 -0.64
CA ASP A 39 17.87 -13.74 -1.96
C ASP A 39 16.81 -12.64 -2.21
N GLY A 40 16.69 -11.67 -1.30
CA GLY A 40 15.68 -10.62 -1.35
C GLY A 40 14.26 -11.14 -1.10
N LYS A 41 14.11 -12.27 -0.39
CA LYS A 41 12.81 -12.82 0.02
C LYS A 41 12.49 -12.40 1.44
N PHE A 42 11.21 -12.28 1.74
CA PHE A 42 10.71 -12.02 3.08
C PHE A 42 9.36 -12.72 3.23
N GLY A 43 9.01 -13.04 4.47
CA GLY A 43 7.73 -13.67 4.80
C GLY A 43 7.22 -13.15 6.14
N ILE A 44 5.92 -12.90 6.22
CA ILE A 44 5.28 -12.43 7.45
C ILE A 44 3.87 -13.00 7.56
N SER A 45 3.47 -13.36 8.78
CA SER A 45 2.11 -13.75 9.10
C SER A 45 1.36 -12.54 9.66
N LEU A 46 0.25 -12.16 9.02
CA LEU A 46 -0.58 -11.03 9.42
C LEU A 46 -1.86 -11.55 10.07
N SER A 47 -2.20 -11.04 11.25
CA SER A 47 -3.43 -11.40 11.98
C SER A 47 -4.45 -10.26 12.05
N ASN A 48 -4.11 -9.09 11.51
CA ASN A 48 -4.84 -7.83 11.62
C ASN A 48 -5.25 -7.27 10.25
N VAL A 49 -5.56 -8.17 9.31
CA VAL A 49 -6.03 -7.85 7.95
C VAL A 49 -7.28 -8.64 7.65
N GLU A 50 -8.19 -8.04 6.89
CA GLU A 50 -9.47 -8.63 6.50
C GLU A 50 -9.56 -8.79 4.97
N PRO A 51 -10.34 -9.76 4.46
CA PRO A 51 -10.62 -9.87 3.04
C PRO A 51 -11.18 -8.56 2.46
N GLY A 52 -10.58 -8.07 1.38
CA GLY A 52 -10.89 -6.76 0.80
C GLY A 52 -9.90 -5.66 1.16
N ASP A 53 -9.07 -5.85 2.20
CA ASP A 53 -8.00 -4.92 2.52
C ASP A 53 -6.97 -4.84 1.39
N TYR A 54 -6.49 -3.63 1.16
CA TYR A 54 -5.47 -3.33 0.19
C TYR A 54 -4.13 -3.15 0.90
N LEU A 55 -3.10 -3.87 0.46
CA LEU A 55 -1.77 -3.84 1.06
C LEU A 55 -0.70 -3.42 0.06
N SER A 56 0.27 -2.64 0.51
CA SER A 56 1.47 -2.29 -0.25
C SER A 56 2.70 -2.39 0.67
N ALA A 57 3.89 -2.43 0.07
CA ALA A 57 5.15 -2.59 0.75
C ALA A 57 6.19 -1.57 0.25
N ILE A 58 7.06 -1.13 1.14
CA ILE A 58 8.29 -0.39 0.82
C ILE A 58 9.47 -1.13 1.42
N ALA A 59 10.63 -1.02 0.78
CA ALA A 59 11.89 -1.51 1.31
C ALA A 59 12.80 -0.34 1.65
N THR A 60 13.44 -0.37 2.82
CA THR A 60 14.45 0.60 3.22
C THR A 60 15.77 -0.13 3.44
N HIS A 61 16.79 0.28 2.67
CA HIS A 61 18.15 -0.20 2.83
C HIS A 61 19.02 0.95 3.40
N PRO A 62 19.91 0.70 4.39
CA PRO A 62 20.72 1.76 5.00
C PRO A 62 21.57 2.54 4.01
N ASP A 63 22.07 1.88 2.96
CA ASP A 63 22.97 2.50 1.98
C ASP A 63 22.26 3.14 0.78
N TYR A 64 21.02 2.73 0.48
CA TYR A 64 20.30 3.11 -0.75
C TYR A 64 19.01 3.89 -0.49
N GLY A 65 18.58 3.98 0.78
CA GLY A 65 17.36 4.66 1.17
C GLY A 65 16.10 3.81 0.97
N THR A 66 14.96 4.48 0.82
CA THR A 66 13.63 3.86 0.74
C THR A 66 13.14 3.80 -0.70
N SER A 67 12.59 2.64 -1.09
CA SER A 67 12.02 2.42 -2.42
C SER A 67 10.70 3.16 -2.64
N GLU A 68 10.26 3.22 -3.91
CA GLU A 68 8.86 3.51 -4.22
C GLU A 68 7.94 2.38 -3.68
N PRO A 69 6.65 2.68 -3.41
CA PRO A 69 5.68 1.67 -2.99
C PRO A 69 5.46 0.59 -4.06
N ALA A 70 5.34 -0.65 -3.61
CA ALA A 70 4.91 -1.75 -4.45
C ALA A 70 3.47 -1.58 -4.94
N VAL A 71 3.15 -2.21 -6.07
CA VAL A 71 1.76 -2.31 -6.55
C VAL A 71 0.91 -2.98 -5.49
N THR A 72 -0.26 -2.41 -5.25
CA THR A 72 -1.14 -2.84 -4.16
C THR A 72 -1.76 -4.21 -4.47
N VAL A 73 -1.79 -5.07 -3.45
CA VAL A 73 -2.48 -6.36 -3.49
C VAL A 73 -3.75 -6.30 -2.67
N VAL A 74 -4.72 -7.17 -2.96
CA VAL A 74 -5.96 -7.31 -2.20
C VAL A 74 -5.95 -8.60 -1.41
N VAL A 75 -6.28 -8.54 -0.13
CA VAL A 75 -6.44 -9.72 0.72
C VAL A 75 -7.70 -10.46 0.28
N ARG A 76 -7.60 -11.78 0.06
CA ARG A 76 -8.72 -12.62 -0.35
C ARG A 76 -8.92 -13.75 0.65
N SER A 77 -10.20 -14.06 0.93
CA SER A 77 -10.57 -15.31 1.57
C SER A 77 -10.26 -16.48 0.64
N LEU A 78 -9.84 -17.59 1.22
CA LEU A 78 -9.68 -18.85 0.51
C LEU A 78 -10.76 -19.84 0.97
N ASP A 79 -11.23 -20.70 0.07
CA ASP A 79 -12.06 -21.86 0.44
C ASP A 79 -11.19 -22.99 1.02
N ASP A 80 -11.83 -24.07 1.47
CA ASP A 80 -11.14 -25.25 2.03
C ASP A 80 -10.19 -25.94 1.02
N GLN A 81 -10.31 -25.61 -0.27
CA GLN A 81 -9.45 -26.10 -1.34
C GLN A 81 -8.35 -25.09 -1.74
N GLY A 82 -8.28 -23.94 -1.06
CA GLY A 82 -7.31 -22.88 -1.34
C GLY A 82 -7.67 -21.97 -2.51
N ASN A 83 -8.88 -22.05 -3.05
CA ASN A 83 -9.31 -21.17 -4.13
C ASN A 83 -9.78 -19.84 -3.56
N SER A 84 -9.50 -18.74 -4.27
CA SER A 84 -9.97 -17.43 -3.82
C SER A 84 -11.49 -17.33 -3.90
N ILE A 85 -12.13 -17.10 -2.76
CA ILE A 85 -13.54 -16.75 -2.70
C ILE A 85 -13.66 -15.27 -3.06
N GLU A 86 -14.36 -14.99 -4.16
CA GLU A 86 -14.63 -13.61 -4.57
C GLU A 86 -15.52 -12.95 -3.51
N THR A 87 -14.88 -12.24 -2.58
CA THR A 87 -15.59 -11.45 -1.58
C THR A 87 -16.01 -10.15 -2.25
N ARG A 88 -17.16 -10.19 -2.93
CA ARG A 88 -17.91 -9.08 -3.53
C ARG A 88 -17.06 -8.01 -4.20
N SER A 89 -17.02 -8.11 -5.53
CA SER A 89 -16.88 -7.02 -6.51
C SER A 89 -16.39 -5.70 -5.94
N ALA A 90 -15.16 -5.33 -6.32
CA ALA A 90 -14.59 -3.98 -6.17
C ALA A 90 -15.70 -2.94 -6.14
N THR A 91 -16.07 -2.53 -4.93
CA THR A 91 -17.10 -1.51 -4.75
C THR A 91 -16.48 -0.25 -5.30
N THR A 92 -16.98 0.12 -6.47
CA THR A 92 -16.92 1.44 -7.08
C THR A 92 -16.82 2.46 -5.95
N LEU A 93 -15.72 3.23 -5.93
CA LEU A 93 -15.54 4.38 -5.05
C LEU A 93 -16.91 5.08 -4.88
N PRO A 94 -17.44 5.25 -3.64
CA PRO A 94 -18.50 6.21 -3.46
C PRO A 94 -17.97 7.52 -4.02
N ASN A 95 -18.68 8.04 -5.01
CA ASN A 95 -18.33 9.25 -5.75
C ASN A 95 -18.35 10.43 -4.76
N THR A 96 -17.27 10.56 -4.00
CA THR A 96 -17.12 11.58 -2.98
C THR A 96 -16.68 12.82 -3.73
N ALA A 97 -17.57 13.80 -3.82
CA ALA A 97 -17.32 15.05 -4.50
C ALA A 97 -15.95 15.60 -4.08
N LYS A 98 -15.09 15.88 -5.05
CA LYS A 98 -13.78 16.48 -4.80
C LYS A 98 -13.97 17.71 -3.91
N PRO A 99 -13.33 17.83 -2.74
CA PRO A 99 -13.37 19.07 -2.00
C PRO A 99 -12.76 20.16 -2.88
N GLN A 100 -13.55 21.21 -3.16
CA GLN A 100 -13.06 22.36 -3.91
C GLN A 100 -12.16 23.19 -2.99
N CYS A 101 -10.92 23.44 -3.42
CA CYS A 101 -10.04 24.38 -2.75
C CYS A 101 -10.63 25.79 -2.88
N THR A 102 -11.16 26.36 -1.79
CA THR A 102 -11.80 27.69 -1.78
C THR A 102 -10.92 28.81 -1.23
N SER A 103 -9.60 28.66 -1.18
CA SER A 103 -8.74 29.80 -0.87
C SER A 103 -7.45 29.79 -1.69
N SER A 104 -7.28 30.84 -2.48
CA SER A 104 -5.99 31.18 -3.08
C SER A 104 -5.03 31.64 -1.98
N PRO A 105 -3.76 31.24 -1.98
CA PRO A 105 -2.76 31.75 -1.04
C PRO A 105 -2.58 33.26 -1.28
N VAL A 106 -2.74 34.06 -0.22
CA VAL A 106 -2.44 35.49 -0.26
C VAL A 106 -0.91 35.64 -0.31
N GLY A 107 -0.38 35.98 -1.48
CA GLY A 107 1.01 36.40 -1.62
C GLY A 107 1.22 37.71 -0.86
N ARG A 108 2.07 37.71 0.16
CA ARG A 108 2.53 38.96 0.78
C ARG A 108 3.56 39.58 -0.16
N VAL A 109 3.28 40.80 -0.61
CA VAL A 109 4.25 41.63 -1.33
C VAL A 109 5.33 42.05 -0.32
N PRO A 110 6.63 41.83 -0.60
CA PRO A 110 7.72 42.36 0.22
C PRO A 110 7.73 43.89 0.17
N LEU A 111 7.95 44.53 1.34
CA LEU A 111 8.21 45.97 1.48
C LEU A 111 9.56 46.37 0.87
#